data_AF-A0A837R9T5-F1
#
_entry.id   AF-A0A837R9T5-F1
#
_cell.length_a   1.000
_cell.length_b   1.000
_cell.length_c   1.000
_cell.angle_alpha   90.00
_cell.angle_beta   90.00
_cell.angle_gamma   90.00
#
_symmetry.space_group_name_H-M   'P 1'
#
loop_
_entity.id
_entity.type
_entity.pdbx_description
1 polymer ?
#
loop_
_entity_poly.entity_id
_entity_poly.type
_entity_poly.pdbx_seq_one_letter_code
_entity_poly.pdbx_strand_id
1 'polypeptide(L)'
;MATGLRITDDEIFKLAGITKDQNSLPTKESHYYDLTEKDERNIDKELEDMMNGLDSKHSLSFFQNGQELSDQDKELLKASMRQTLELSKQLAKRKFTPKKYRNGEE
;
A
#
# COMPACT_ATOMS: atom_id res chain seq x y z
N MET A 1 21.41 16.97 -19.62
CA MET A 1 21.36 18.10 -20.58
C MET A 1 20.00 18.17 -21.28
N ALA A 2 19.03 18.86 -20.68
CA ALA A 2 17.82 19.27 -21.39
C ALA A 2 18.16 20.47 -22.28
N THR A 3 18.26 20.25 -23.59
CA THR A 3 18.86 21.18 -24.56
C THR A 3 18.09 22.50 -24.79
N GLY A 4 16.99 22.75 -24.07
CA GLY A 4 16.14 23.94 -24.21
C GLY A 4 16.30 25.02 -23.12
N LEU A 5 16.80 24.67 -21.94
CA LEU A 5 17.11 25.64 -20.88
C LEU A 5 18.62 25.60 -20.64
N ARG A 6 19.28 26.78 -20.63
CA ARG A 6 20.71 26.92 -20.31
C ARG A 6 20.99 26.68 -18.82
N ILE A 7 20.27 25.74 -18.21
CA ILE A 7 20.38 25.37 -16.81
C ILE A 7 21.03 24.00 -16.79
N THR A 8 22.12 23.89 -16.05
CA THR A 8 22.82 22.62 -15.87
C THR A 8 22.01 21.71 -14.95
N ASP A 9 22.13 20.39 -15.14
CA ASP A 9 21.42 19.42 -14.29
C ASP A 9 21.73 19.69 -12.79
N ASP A 10 22.95 20.15 -12.49
CA ASP A 10 23.44 20.58 -11.17
C ASP A 10 22.67 21.75 -10.55
N GLU A 11 22.32 22.76 -11.36
CA GLU A 11 21.53 23.89 -10.93
C GLU A 11 20.08 23.49 -10.66
N ILE A 12 19.54 22.55 -11.44
CA ILE A 12 18.21 21.97 -11.21
C ILE A 12 18.18 21.26 -9.85
N PHE A 13 19.20 20.43 -9.56
CA PHE A 13 19.30 19.74 -8.27
C PHE A 13 19.41 20.72 -7.09
N LYS A 14 20.23 21.78 -7.21
CA LYS A 14 20.33 22.83 -6.19
C LYS A 14 19.02 23.58 -5.98
N LEU A 15 18.31 23.93 -7.06
CA LEU A 15 17.03 24.64 -6.97
C LEU A 15 15.95 23.79 -6.28
N ALA A 16 15.98 22.48 -6.51
CA ALA A 16 15.11 21.50 -5.86
C ALA A 16 15.51 21.18 -4.40
N GLY A 17 16.56 21.80 -3.86
CA GLY A 17 17.06 21.54 -2.51
C GLY A 17 17.77 20.18 -2.37
N ILE A 18 18.09 19.51 -3.48
CA ILE A 18 18.77 18.22 -3.50
C ILE A 18 20.27 18.48 -3.67
N THR A 19 21.04 18.35 -2.59
CA THR A 19 22.50 18.38 -2.70
C THR A 19 22.98 17.10 -3.38
N LYS A 20 23.92 17.24 -4.32
CA LYS A 20 24.51 16.15 -5.12
C LYS A 20 25.17 15.01 -4.30
N ASP A 21 25.25 15.15 -2.99
CA ASP A 21 25.89 14.21 -2.06
C ASP A 21 24.94 13.14 -1.52
N GLN A 22 23.74 13.01 -2.08
CA GLN A 22 22.74 12.02 -1.67
C GLN A 22 22.63 10.91 -2.72
N ASN A 23 23.71 10.14 -2.92
CA ASN A 23 23.58 8.81 -3.55
C ASN A 23 23.03 7.76 -2.56
N SER A 24 22.71 8.14 -1.33
CA SER A 24 21.71 7.41 -0.56
C SER A 24 20.34 7.92 -0.96
N LEU A 25 19.66 7.21 -1.87
CA LEU A 25 18.22 7.09 -1.69
C LEU A 25 17.99 6.77 -0.21
N PRO A 26 17.03 7.39 0.49
CA PRO A 26 16.70 6.94 1.83
C PRO A 26 16.44 5.44 1.72
N THR A 27 17.36 4.65 2.25
CA THR A 27 17.18 3.20 2.35
C THR A 27 15.93 3.08 3.18
N LYS A 28 14.81 2.68 2.56
CA LYS A 28 13.55 2.44 3.24
C LYS A 28 13.89 1.54 4.42
N GLU A 29 13.93 2.11 5.63
CA GLU A 29 14.23 1.35 6.83
C GLU A 29 13.13 0.31 6.91
N SER A 30 13.52 -0.97 6.77
CA SER A 30 12.56 -2.04 6.78
C SER A 30 12.20 -2.33 8.22
N HIS A 31 10.95 -2.06 8.57
CA HIS A 31 10.45 -2.33 9.90
C HIS A 31 10.05 -3.79 10.04
N TYR A 32 10.11 -4.33 11.27
CA TYR A 32 9.72 -5.72 11.53
C TYR A 32 8.25 -6.03 11.19
N TYR A 33 7.41 -4.99 11.13
CA TYR A 33 6.00 -5.09 10.80
C TYR A 33 5.68 -4.85 9.32
N ASP A 34 6.70 -4.64 8.49
CA ASP A 34 6.51 -4.51 7.05
C ASP A 34 5.85 -5.78 6.46
N LEU A 35 5.06 -5.57 5.42
CA LEU A 35 4.42 -6.66 4.69
C LEU A 35 5.47 -7.33 3.82
N THR A 36 5.47 -8.67 3.87
CA THR A 36 6.27 -9.50 2.96
C THR A 36 5.47 -9.83 1.72
N GLU A 37 6.11 -10.27 0.63
CA GLU A 37 5.41 -10.78 -0.55
C GLU A 37 4.42 -11.92 -0.24
N LYS A 38 4.68 -12.69 0.83
CA LYS A 38 3.75 -13.72 1.30
C LYS A 38 2.51 -13.09 1.94
N ASP A 39 2.68 -12.01 2.70
CA ASP A 39 1.55 -11.29 3.28
C ASP A 39 0.70 -10.64 2.19
N GLU A 40 1.33 -10.02 1.20
CA GLU A 40 0.63 -9.42 0.04
C GLU A 40 -0.21 -10.46 -0.71
N ARG A 41 0.38 -11.62 -1.06
CA ARG A 41 -0.37 -12.71 -1.71
C ARG A 41 -1.52 -13.24 -0.86
N ASN A 42 -1.36 -13.29 0.46
CA ASN A 42 -2.45 -13.70 1.35
C ASN A 42 -3.55 -12.65 1.43
N ILE A 43 -3.19 -11.36 1.45
CA ILE A 43 -4.14 -10.23 1.43
C ILE A 43 -4.93 -10.25 0.13
N ASP A 44 -4.26 -10.47 -1.01
CA ASP A 44 -4.91 -10.59 -2.32
C ASP A 44 -5.93 -11.73 -2.32
N LYS A 45 -5.55 -12.90 -1.82
CA LYS A 45 -6.44 -14.05 -1.72
C LYS A 45 -7.63 -13.79 -0.78
N GLU A 46 -7.38 -13.20 0.39
CA GLU A 46 -8.43 -12.86 1.36
C GLU A 46 -9.39 -11.81 0.78
N LEU A 47 -8.88 -10.83 0.05
CA LEU A 47 -9.68 -9.84 -0.67
C LEU A 47 -10.55 -10.49 -1.75
N GLU A 48 -9.99 -11.40 -2.56
CA GLU A 48 -10.75 -12.16 -3.55
C GLU A 48 -11.84 -13.02 -2.91
N ASP A 49 -11.51 -13.74 -1.84
CA ASP A 49 -12.49 -14.57 -1.11
C ASP A 49 -13.62 -13.71 -0.53
N MET A 50 -13.31 -12.53 0.01
CA MET A 50 -14.31 -11.56 0.49
C MET A 50 -15.17 -11.00 -0.64
N MET A 51 -14.57 -10.58 -1.77
CA MET A 51 -15.31 -10.10 -2.94
C MET A 51 -16.22 -11.18 -3.52
N ASN A 52 -15.73 -12.41 -3.64
CA ASN A 52 -16.51 -13.55 -4.14
C ASN A 52 -17.66 -13.93 -3.19
N GLY A 53 -17.43 -13.89 -1.88
CA GLY A 53 -18.47 -14.14 -0.87
C GLY A 53 -19.58 -13.09 -0.96
N LEU A 54 -19.20 -11.84 -1.21
CA LEU A 54 -20.10 -10.73 -1.41
C LEU A 54 -20.88 -10.83 -2.75
N ASP A 55 -20.24 -11.26 -3.83
CA ASP A 55 -20.86 -11.47 -5.15
C ASP A 55 -21.77 -12.71 -5.24
N SER A 56 -21.76 -13.58 -4.23
CA SER A 56 -22.52 -14.84 -4.23
C SER A 56 -24.05 -14.63 -4.19
N LYS A 57 -24.67 -14.26 -5.32
CA LYS A 57 -26.11 -14.19 -5.66
C LYS A 57 -27.11 -13.49 -4.70
N HIS A 58 -26.73 -13.16 -3.47
CA HIS A 58 -27.62 -12.77 -2.38
C HIS A 58 -26.97 -11.85 -1.34
N SER A 59 -25.70 -11.44 -1.46
CA SER A 59 -25.06 -10.60 -0.44
C SER A 59 -24.83 -9.16 -0.90
N LEU A 60 -24.30 -8.90 -2.09
CA LEU A 60 -24.02 -7.52 -2.56
C LEU A 60 -25.14 -6.84 -3.33
N SER A 61 -26.06 -7.60 -3.93
CA SER A 61 -27.20 -7.08 -4.70
C SER A 61 -28.19 -6.26 -3.86
N PHE A 62 -27.94 -6.11 -2.56
CA PHE A 62 -28.74 -5.37 -1.59
C PHE A 62 -28.13 -4.03 -1.15
N PHE A 63 -26.87 -3.73 -1.49
CA PHE A 63 -26.27 -2.45 -1.14
C PHE A 63 -26.71 -1.39 -2.16
N GLN A 64 -27.79 -0.70 -1.80
CA GLN A 64 -28.43 0.43 -2.51
C GLN A 64 -29.69 0.04 -3.30
N ASN A 65 -30.78 -0.27 -2.58
CA ASN A 65 -32.15 -0.24 -3.12
C ASN A 65 -32.40 -1.05 -4.40
N GLY A 66 -31.67 -2.14 -4.61
CA GLY A 66 -31.77 -2.98 -5.81
C GLY A 66 -31.02 -2.46 -7.04
N GLN A 67 -30.15 -1.45 -6.90
CA GLN A 67 -29.18 -1.06 -7.93
C GLN A 67 -27.86 -1.81 -7.73
N GLU A 68 -27.32 -2.33 -8.83
CA GLU A 68 -25.99 -2.93 -8.82
C GLU A 68 -24.94 -1.83 -8.62
N LEU A 69 -23.92 -2.11 -7.79
CA LEU A 69 -22.78 -1.19 -7.63
C LEU A 69 -22.16 -0.89 -9.00
N SER A 70 -21.89 0.39 -9.27
CA SER A 70 -21.13 0.78 -10.45
C SER A 70 -19.73 0.17 -10.40
N ASP A 71 -19.11 -0.06 -11.55
CA ASP A 71 -17.75 -0.61 -11.62
C ASP A 71 -16.74 0.27 -10.86
N GLN A 72 -16.95 1.58 -10.87
CA GLN A 72 -16.14 2.56 -10.12
C GLN A 72 -16.28 2.38 -8.60
N ASP A 73 -17.49 2.17 -8.10
CA ASP A 73 -17.72 1.96 -6.67
C ASP A 73 -17.18 0.62 -6.20
N LYS A 74 -17.28 -0.43 -7.05
CA LYS A 74 -16.65 -1.74 -6.79
C LYS A 74 -15.14 -1.62 -6.67
N GLU A 75 -14.50 -0.86 -7.56
CA GLU A 75 -13.05 -0.62 -7.51
C GLU A 75 -12.65 0.18 -6.26
N LEU A 76 -13.41 1.22 -5.93
CA LEU A 76 -13.19 2.00 -4.71
C LEU A 76 -13.30 1.15 -3.45
N LEU A 77 -14.33 0.30 -3.38
CA LEU A 77 -14.54 -0.63 -2.28
C LEU A 77 -13.37 -1.60 -2.15
N LYS A 78 -12.93 -2.18 -3.28
CA LYS A 78 -11.79 -3.10 -3.34
C LYS A 78 -10.52 -2.42 -2.82
N ALA A 79 -10.24 -1.18 -3.23
CA ALA A 79 -9.08 -0.43 -2.78
C ALA A 79 -9.12 -0.13 -1.26
N SER A 80 -10.28 0.30 -0.76
CA SER A 80 -10.48 0.58 0.67
C SER A 80 -10.32 -0.68 1.54
N MET A 81 -10.86 -1.81 1.08
CA MET A 81 -10.73 -3.09 1.77
C MET A 81 -9.28 -3.58 1.79
N ARG A 82 -8.57 -3.50 0.66
CA ARG A 82 -7.14 -3.84 0.59
C ARG A 82 -6.34 -3.03 1.62
N GLN A 83 -6.54 -1.71 1.66
CA GLN A 83 -5.86 -0.84 2.63
C GLN A 83 -6.14 -1.27 4.06
N THR A 84 -7.38 -1.66 4.36
CA THR A 84 -7.77 -2.11 5.70
C THR A 84 -7.08 -3.42 6.08
N LEU A 85 -6.98 -4.38 5.15
CA LEU A 85 -6.27 -5.65 5.37
C LEU A 85 -4.77 -5.44 5.60
N GLU A 86 -4.15 -4.56 4.83
CA GLU A 86 -2.74 -4.18 4.99
C GLU A 86 -2.47 -3.60 6.38
N LEU A 87 -3.28 -2.62 6.80
CA LEU A 87 -3.20 -2.02 8.13
C LEU A 87 -3.42 -3.06 9.23
N SER A 88 -4.44 -3.91 9.08
CA SER A 88 -4.73 -4.99 10.03
C SER A 88 -3.53 -5.94 10.19
N LYS A 89 -2.87 -6.32 9.08
CA LYS A 89 -1.66 -7.14 9.14
C LYS A 89 -0.49 -6.44 9.82
N GLN A 90 -0.25 -5.18 9.51
CA GLN A 90 0.81 -4.40 10.18
C GLN A 90 0.55 -4.31 11.69
N LEU A 91 -0.69 -4.01 12.10
CA LEU A 91 -1.08 -3.95 13.52
C LEU A 91 -0.93 -5.31 14.20
N ALA A 92 -1.32 -6.40 13.54
CA ALA A 92 -1.15 -7.74 14.05
C ALA A 92 0.34 -8.07 14.25
N LYS A 93 1.21 -7.72 13.29
CA LYS A 93 2.66 -7.88 13.44
C LYS A 93 3.20 -7.07 14.61
N ARG A 94 2.78 -5.82 14.78
CA ARG A 94 3.19 -4.99 15.93
C ARG A 94 2.76 -5.59 17.28
N LYS A 95 1.52 -6.10 17.35
CA LYS A 95 0.94 -6.65 18.58
C LYS A 95 1.47 -8.04 18.93
N PHE A 96 1.61 -8.92 17.94
CA PHE A 96 1.83 -10.35 18.16
C PHE A 96 3.23 -10.84 17.78
N THR A 97 4.09 -10.01 17.18
CA THR A 97 5.52 -10.37 17.00
C THR A 97 6.25 -10.26 18.34
N PRO A 98 6.85 -11.34 18.88
CA PRO A 98 7.64 -11.27 20.11
C PRO A 98 8.81 -10.28 20.02
N LYS A 99 9.15 -9.61 21.14
CA LYS A 99 10.22 -8.59 21.20
C LYS A 99 11.56 -9.04 20.59
N LYS A 100 11.92 -10.32 20.77
CA LYS A 100 13.15 -10.90 20.21
C LYS A 100 13.25 -10.87 18.68
N TYR A 101 12.13 -10.62 17.97
CA TYR A 101 12.08 -10.54 16.51
C TYR A 101 11.78 -9.11 16.00
N ARG A 102 11.82 -8.09 16.86
CA ARG A 102 11.51 -6.69 16.48
C ARG A 102 12.74 -5.86 16.11
N ASN A 103 13.92 -6.47 16.00
CA ASN A 103 15.17 -5.78 15.65
C ASN A 103 15.52 -4.57 16.56
N GLY A 104 15.05 -4.56 17.81
CA GLY A 104 15.26 -3.44 18.74
C GLY A 104 14.23 -2.30 18.63
N GLU A 105 13.29 -2.39 17.69
CA GLU A 105 12.14 -1.49 17.59
C GLU A 105 11.06 -1.90 18.63
N GLU A 106 10.37 -0.91 19.22
CA GLU A 106 9.28 -1.16 20.19
C GLU A 106 7.93 -1.49 19.51
#